data_AF-T0ZXM5-F1
#
_entry.id   AF-T0ZXM5-F1
#
_cell.length_a   1.000
_cell.length_b   1.000
_cell.length_c   1.000
_cell.angle_alpha   90.00
_cell.angle_beta   90.00
_cell.angle_gamma   90.00
#
_symmetry.space_group_name_H-M   'P 1'
#
loop_
_entity.id
_entity.type
_entity.pdbx_description
1 polymer ?
#
loop_
_entity_poly.entity_id
_entity_poly.type
_entity_poly.pdbx_seq_one_letter_code
_entity_poly.pdbx_strand_id
1 'polypeptide(L)'
;IEGWKRDPEGSVLLGVTGGRLAEGIDYPDEELEAVVIVGIPYPKPTARAEALRRFLDATTGKGWEYTVEAPAARAILQACGRMIRSEHDRGLAIILDKRAPSFARWLPGLEPIGDLGATTRAFYGGRRARWSPSRHGPVADATPDAPRPPP
;
A
#
# COMPACT_ATOMS: atom_id res chain seq x y z
N ILE A 1 -12.59 11.02 10.60
CA ILE A 1 -11.45 10.44 9.85
C ILE A 1 -11.82 10.20 8.36
N GLU A 2 -12.96 10.71 7.88
CA GLU A 2 -13.43 10.51 6.49
C GLU A 2 -13.09 11.66 5.52
N GLY A 3 -12.34 12.67 5.96
CA GLY A 3 -12.08 13.88 5.18
C GLY A 3 -11.19 13.71 3.94
N TRP A 4 -10.45 12.61 3.84
CA TRP A 4 -9.54 12.36 2.71
C TRP A 4 -10.28 11.96 1.42
N LYS A 5 -11.52 11.50 1.52
CA LYS A 5 -12.37 11.07 0.38
C LYS A 5 -12.98 12.23 -0.44
N ARG A 6 -12.73 13.49 -0.06
CA ARG A 6 -13.41 14.67 -0.63
C ARG A 6 -12.49 15.69 -1.29
N ASP A 7 -11.19 15.43 -1.38
CA ASP A 7 -10.27 16.38 -2.01
C ASP A 7 -10.18 16.14 -3.53
N PRO A 8 -10.65 17.09 -4.38
CA PRO A 8 -10.57 16.97 -5.83
C PRO A 8 -9.14 17.00 -6.39
N GLU A 9 -8.12 17.31 -5.57
CA GLU A 9 -6.71 17.23 -5.95
C GLU A 9 -6.04 15.88 -5.63
N GLY A 10 -6.79 14.95 -5.03
CA GLY A 10 -6.29 13.68 -4.53
C GLY A 10 -5.80 13.78 -3.08
N SER A 11 -5.57 12.64 -2.43
CA SER A 11 -5.15 12.59 -1.03
C SER A 11 -3.94 11.70 -0.84
N VAL A 12 -3.07 12.06 0.11
CA VAL A 12 -1.93 11.24 0.53
C VAL A 12 -2.23 10.66 1.89
N LEU A 13 -2.24 9.34 1.97
CA LEU A 13 -2.41 8.62 3.22
C LEU A 13 -1.09 8.02 3.67
N LEU A 14 -0.59 8.48 4.83
CA LEU A 14 0.70 8.07 5.38
C LEU A 14 0.47 7.07 6.52
N GLY A 15 0.94 5.84 6.32
CA GLY A 15 0.87 4.76 7.30
C GLY A 15 2.23 4.15 7.61
N VAL A 16 2.39 3.67 8.84
CA VAL A 16 3.58 2.91 9.26
C VAL A 16 3.32 1.43 9.07
N THR A 17 4.29 0.67 8.56
CA THR A 17 4.18 -0.79 8.43
C THR A 17 3.95 -1.44 9.80
N GLY A 18 2.84 -2.17 9.96
CA GLY A 18 2.40 -2.76 11.24
C GLY A 18 1.51 -1.88 12.13
N GLY A 19 1.08 -0.70 11.65
CA GLY A 19 0.03 0.11 12.29
C GLY A 19 -1.38 -0.22 11.76
N ARG A 20 -2.44 0.23 12.45
CA ARG A 20 -3.84 0.01 12.03
C ARG A 20 -4.14 0.49 10.60
N LEU A 21 -3.40 1.48 10.12
CA LEU A 21 -3.49 1.99 8.74
C LEU A 21 -2.95 1.00 7.69
N ALA A 22 -1.98 0.18 8.07
CA ALA A 22 -1.36 -0.85 7.24
C ALA A 22 -2.05 -2.22 7.36
N GLU A 23 -2.96 -2.40 8.33
CA GLU A 23 -3.64 -3.68 8.58
C GLU A 23 -5.17 -3.61 8.39
N GLY A 24 -5.85 -2.50 8.69
CA GLY A 24 -7.30 -2.49 8.89
C GLY A 24 -8.15 -1.50 8.10
N ILE A 25 -7.60 -0.75 7.14
CA ILE A 25 -8.42 0.08 6.25
C ILE A 25 -8.55 -0.64 4.90
N ASP A 26 -9.74 -1.19 4.68
CA ASP A 26 -10.21 -1.60 3.36
C ASP A 26 -10.74 -0.34 2.66
N TYR A 27 -10.26 -0.08 1.44
CA TYR A 27 -10.61 1.12 0.68
C TYR A 27 -11.62 0.74 -0.40
N PRO A 28 -12.91 0.48 -0.12
CA PRO A 28 -13.83 0.03 -1.15
C PRO A 28 -13.85 1.01 -2.32
N ASP A 29 -13.62 0.47 -3.52
CA ASP A 29 -13.62 1.13 -4.83
C ASP A 29 -12.50 2.17 -5.11
N GLU A 30 -11.67 1.86 -6.11
CA GLU A 30 -10.87 2.78 -6.96
C GLU A 30 -9.93 3.87 -6.35
N GLU A 31 -9.48 3.82 -5.09
CA GLU A 31 -8.72 4.97 -4.52
C GLU A 31 -7.35 4.66 -3.88
N LEU A 32 -6.61 3.65 -4.36
CA LEU A 32 -5.17 3.53 -4.04
C LEU A 32 -4.36 3.35 -5.32
N GLU A 33 -3.86 4.47 -5.86
CA GLU A 33 -3.08 4.45 -7.10
C GLU A 33 -1.60 4.12 -6.84
N ALA A 34 -1.03 4.48 -5.69
CA ALA A 34 0.38 4.25 -5.41
C ALA A 34 0.62 3.80 -3.97
N VAL A 35 1.63 2.93 -3.80
CA VAL A 35 2.14 2.48 -2.49
C VAL A 35 3.60 2.88 -2.39
N VAL A 36 3.95 3.71 -1.41
CA VAL A 36 5.34 4.08 -1.14
C VAL A 36 5.80 3.40 0.14
N ILE A 37 6.77 2.49 -0.01
CA ILE A 37 7.41 1.77 1.08
C ILE A 37 8.71 2.49 1.43
N VAL A 38 8.73 3.16 2.57
CA VAL A 38 9.91 3.87 3.07
C VAL A 38 10.71 2.91 3.95
N GLY A 39 11.80 2.38 3.39
CA GLY A 39 12.63 1.38 4.06
C GLY A 39 12.08 -0.06 3.96
N ILE A 40 12.98 -1.04 4.00
CA ILE A 40 12.58 -2.46 4.04
C ILE A 40 11.96 -2.80 5.41
N PRO A 41 10.76 -3.41 5.45
CA PRO A 41 10.06 -3.75 6.68
C PRO A 41 10.64 -5.03 7.31
N TYR A 42 11.88 -4.96 7.78
CA TYR A 42 12.51 -6.08 8.46
C TYR A 42 11.78 -6.43 9.77
N PRO A 43 11.67 -7.74 10.10
CA PRO A 43 11.10 -8.16 11.36
C PRO A 43 11.94 -7.67 12.53
N LYS A 44 11.29 -7.40 13.67
CA LYS A 44 11.98 -6.94 14.88
C LYS A 44 12.97 -8.01 15.36
N PRO A 45 14.22 -7.63 15.69
CA PRO A 45 15.18 -8.56 16.27
C PRO A 45 14.73 -8.91 17.69
N THR A 46 14.24 -10.13 17.89
CA THR A 46 13.83 -10.66 19.20
C THR A 46 14.61 -11.91 19.53
N ALA A 47 14.72 -12.27 20.81
CA ALA A 47 15.38 -13.50 21.22
C ALA A 47 14.77 -14.75 20.55
N ARG A 48 13.43 -14.74 20.36
CA ARG A 48 12.72 -15.80 19.63
C ARG A 48 13.10 -15.84 18.15
N ALA A 49 13.14 -14.69 17.48
CA ALA A 49 13.52 -14.62 16.07
C ALA A 49 14.97 -15.07 15.87
N GLU A 50 15.86 -14.69 16.78
CA GLU A 50 17.26 -15.10 16.76
C GLU A 50 17.43 -16.61 17.00
N ALA A 51 16.69 -17.19 17.96
CA ALA A 51 16.70 -18.62 18.19
C ALA A 51 16.20 -19.40 16.96
N LEU A 52 15.11 -18.94 16.34
CA LEU A 52 14.58 -19.53 15.11
C LEU A 52 15.58 -19.41 13.95
N ARG A 53 16.23 -18.25 13.81
CA ARG A 53 17.27 -18.03 12.79
C ARG A 53 18.40 -19.03 12.94
N ARG A 54 18.94 -19.19 14.16
CA ARG A 54 20.03 -20.15 14.44
C ARG A 54 19.63 -21.60 14.15
N PHE A 55 18.40 -21.98 14.52
CA PHE A 55 17.89 -23.32 14.23
C PHE A 55 17.78 -23.57 12.72
N LEU A 56 17.23 -22.61 11.97
CA LEU A 56 17.10 -22.71 10.51
C LEU A 56 18.45 -22.62 9.80
N ASP A 57 19.39 -21.81 10.29
CA ASP A 57 20.77 -21.79 9.79
C ASP A 57 21.43 -23.16 9.99
N ALA A 58 21.30 -23.78 11.16
CA ALA A 58 21.89 -25.09 11.44
C ALA A 58 21.29 -26.24 10.61
N THR A 59 20.01 -26.14 10.25
CA THR A 59 19.28 -27.23 9.55
C THR A 59 19.22 -27.04 8.03
N THR A 60 19.24 -25.80 7.55
CA THR A 60 19.02 -25.47 6.12
C THR A 60 20.10 -24.59 5.52
N GLY A 61 20.95 -23.95 6.35
CA GLY A 61 21.89 -22.91 5.92
C GLY A 61 21.23 -21.60 5.45
N LYS A 62 19.91 -21.46 5.62
CA LYS A 62 19.09 -20.37 5.08
C LYS A 62 18.26 -19.63 6.14
N GLY A 63 18.73 -19.58 7.38
CA GLY A 63 18.02 -18.93 8.48
C GLY A 63 17.77 -17.45 8.22
N TRP A 64 18.72 -16.71 7.64
CA TRP A 64 18.49 -15.31 7.25
C TRP A 64 17.37 -15.16 6.21
N GLU A 65 17.38 -15.99 5.18
CA GLU A 65 16.36 -16.00 4.12
C GLU A 65 14.97 -16.24 4.71
N TYR A 66 14.82 -17.24 5.57
CA TYR A 66 13.51 -17.61 6.13
C TYR A 66 13.03 -16.71 7.27
N THR A 67 13.93 -16.11 8.05
CA THR A 67 13.54 -15.32 9.23
C THR A 67 13.58 -13.82 9.01
N VAL A 68 14.23 -13.34 7.95
CA VAL A 68 14.39 -11.90 7.70
C VAL A 68 13.91 -11.51 6.31
N GLU A 69 14.43 -12.13 5.25
CA GLU A 69 14.10 -11.72 3.88
C GLU A 69 12.69 -12.12 3.48
N ALA A 70 12.30 -13.38 3.69
CA ALA A 70 10.97 -13.86 3.33
C ALA A 70 9.85 -13.11 4.10
N PRO A 71 9.94 -12.87 5.43
CA PRO A 71 8.95 -12.05 6.13
C PRO A 71 8.88 -10.60 5.61
N ALA A 72 10.03 -9.97 5.34
CA ALA A 72 10.06 -8.61 4.81
C ALA A 72 9.45 -8.54 3.39
N ALA A 73 9.79 -9.49 2.52
CA ALA A 73 9.21 -9.60 1.19
C ALA A 73 7.69 -9.81 1.24
N ARG A 74 7.21 -10.67 2.15
CA ARG A 74 5.78 -10.88 2.37
C ARG A 74 5.09 -9.60 2.82
N ALA A 75 5.69 -8.84 3.74
CA ALA A 75 5.12 -7.56 4.18
C ALA A 75 5.03 -6.54 3.03
N ILE A 76 6.05 -6.46 2.17
CA ILE A 76 6.04 -5.64 0.96
C ILE A 76 4.90 -6.07 0.02
N LEU A 77 4.82 -7.36 -0.31
CA LEU A 77 3.81 -7.90 -1.22
C LEU A 77 2.39 -7.70 -0.67
N GLN A 78 2.18 -7.82 0.64
CA GLN A 78 0.89 -7.54 1.28
C GLN A 78 0.51 -6.06 1.19
N ALA A 79 1.47 -5.15 1.33
CA ALA A 79 1.23 -3.73 1.12
C ALA A 79 0.86 -3.43 -0.35
N CYS A 80 1.56 -4.03 -1.31
CA CYS A 80 1.25 -3.90 -2.74
C CYS A 80 -0.12 -4.53 -3.10
N GLY A 81 -0.49 -5.66 -2.49
CA GLY A 81 -1.77 -6.33 -2.73
C GLY A 81 -2.99 -5.52 -2.28
N ARG A 82 -2.82 -4.51 -1.42
CA ARG A 82 -3.89 -3.56 -1.09
C ARG A 82 -4.23 -2.60 -2.25
N MET A 83 -3.28 -2.41 -3.17
CA MET A 83 -3.39 -1.50 -4.31
C MET A 83 -4.08 -2.15 -5.51
N ILE A 84 -3.89 -3.46 -5.70
CA ILE A 84 -4.44 -4.21 -6.84
C ILE A 84 -5.41 -5.27 -6.30
N ARG A 85 -6.72 -5.02 -6.43
CA ARG A 85 -7.81 -5.87 -5.91
C ARG A 85 -8.76 -6.35 -7.01
N SER A 86 -8.76 -5.69 -8.16
CA SER A 86 -9.46 -6.10 -9.37
C SER A 86 -8.51 -6.18 -10.57
N GLU A 87 -8.94 -6.87 -11.63
CA GLU A 87 -8.20 -6.97 -12.91
C GLU A 87 -8.11 -5.65 -13.68
N HIS A 88 -8.89 -4.65 -13.28
CA HIS A 88 -8.87 -3.30 -13.85
C HIS A 88 -8.03 -2.31 -13.02
N ASP A 89 -7.58 -2.73 -11.84
CA ASP A 89 -6.80 -1.88 -10.96
C ASP A 89 -5.40 -1.70 -11.52
N ARG A 90 -4.90 -0.46 -11.39
CA ARG A 90 -3.56 -0.11 -11.82
C ARG A 90 -2.90 0.75 -10.76
N GLY A 91 -1.69 0.39 -10.37
CA GLY A 91 -0.96 1.18 -9.41
C GLY A 91 0.55 0.99 -9.44
N LEU A 92 1.23 1.94 -8.79
CA LEU A 92 2.69 2.01 -8.74
C LEU A 92 3.18 1.74 -7.32
N ALA A 93 3.98 0.68 -7.15
CA ALA A 93 4.68 0.40 -5.90
C ALA A 93 6.11 0.96 -5.96
N ILE A 94 6.48 1.79 -4.98
CA ILE A 94 7.77 2.46 -4.89
C ILE A 94 8.45 2.03 -3.60
N ILE A 95 9.67 1.51 -3.68
CA ILE A 95 10.49 1.18 -2.50
C ILE A 95 11.63 2.18 -2.39
N LEU A 96 11.62 2.99 -1.34
CA LEU A 96 12.66 3.96 -1.04
C LEU A 96 13.67 3.35 -0.05
N ASP A 97 14.50 2.43 -0.55
CA ASP A 97 15.60 1.84 0.23
C ASP A 97 16.73 1.36 -0.70
N LYS A 98 17.98 1.70 -0.37
CA LYS A 98 19.17 1.23 -1.11
C LYS A 98 19.32 -0.29 -1.13
N ARG A 99 18.67 -1.00 -0.20
CA ARG A 99 18.67 -2.46 -0.08
C ARG A 99 17.62 -3.13 -0.97
N ALA A 100 16.69 -2.37 -1.57
CA ALA A 100 15.65 -2.93 -2.43
C ALA A 100 16.16 -3.93 -3.50
N PRO A 101 17.32 -3.71 -4.16
CA PRO A 101 17.83 -4.66 -5.15
C PRO A 101 18.05 -6.09 -4.61
N SER A 102 18.31 -6.28 -3.31
CA SER A 102 18.45 -7.63 -2.73
C SER A 102 17.13 -8.41 -2.71
N PHE A 103 16.00 -7.75 -2.96
CA PHE A 103 14.67 -8.34 -3.02
C PHE A 103 14.20 -8.67 -4.43
N ALA A 104 15.02 -8.47 -5.46
CA ALA A 104 14.63 -8.73 -6.86
C ALA A 104 14.10 -10.16 -7.10
N ARG A 105 14.63 -11.16 -6.37
CA ARG A 105 14.13 -12.54 -6.46
C ARG A 105 12.70 -12.73 -5.93
N TRP A 106 12.28 -11.87 -5.01
CA TRP A 106 10.96 -11.91 -4.37
C TRP A 106 9.96 -10.99 -5.06
N LEU A 107 10.45 -9.93 -5.72
CA LEU A 107 9.69 -8.87 -6.34
C LEU A 107 10.04 -8.81 -7.83
N PRO A 108 9.52 -9.75 -8.65
CA PRO A 108 9.75 -9.72 -10.09
C PRO A 108 9.20 -8.41 -10.67
N GLY A 109 10.01 -7.74 -11.50
CA GLY A 109 9.70 -6.40 -12.04
C GLY A 109 10.17 -5.23 -11.16
N LEU A 110 10.92 -5.49 -10.08
CA LEU A 110 11.60 -4.43 -9.34
C LEU A 110 12.72 -3.81 -10.18
N GLU A 111 12.54 -2.55 -10.57
CA GLU A 111 13.49 -1.81 -11.40
C GLU A 111 14.02 -0.57 -10.66
N PRO A 112 15.31 -0.22 -10.79
CA PRO A 112 15.84 1.04 -10.28
C PRO A 112 15.19 2.24 -10.97
N ILE A 113 14.77 3.23 -10.20
CA ILE A 113 14.17 4.47 -10.70
C ILE A 113 15.18 5.61 -10.54
N GLY A 114 15.51 6.28 -11.65
CA GLY A 114 16.37 7.48 -11.64
C GLY A 114 15.60 8.78 -11.41
N ASP A 115 14.39 8.90 -11.97
CA ASP A 115 13.50 10.05 -11.80
C ASP A 115 12.09 9.57 -11.48
N LEU A 116 11.71 9.70 -10.21
CA LEU A 116 10.39 9.29 -9.73
C LEU A 116 9.26 10.09 -10.40
N GLY A 117 9.45 11.39 -10.63
CA GLY A 117 8.43 12.23 -11.24
C GLY A 117 8.19 11.86 -12.71
N ALA A 118 9.26 11.63 -13.47
CA ALA A 118 9.17 11.17 -14.85
C ALA A 118 8.54 9.78 -14.95
N THR A 119 8.99 8.81 -14.12
CA THR A 119 8.46 7.45 -14.12
C THR A 119 6.97 7.43 -13.75
N THR A 120 6.55 8.16 -12.71
CA THR A 120 5.13 8.24 -12.33
C THR A 120 4.29 8.85 -13.45
N ARG A 121 4.74 9.96 -14.07
CA ARG A 121 4.02 10.58 -15.20
C ARG A 121 3.93 9.68 -16.42
N ALA A 122 5.01 8.97 -16.74
CA ALA A 122 5.03 8.01 -17.84
C ALA A 122 4.11 6.82 -17.56
N PHE A 123 4.10 6.32 -16.31
CA PHE A 123 3.20 5.26 -15.89
C PHE A 123 1.75 5.68 -16.06
N TYR A 124 1.27 6.75 -15.44
CA TYR A 124 -0.14 7.19 -15.60
C TYR A 124 -0.44 7.81 -16.99
N GLY A 125 0.59 8.02 -17.81
CA GLY A 125 0.47 8.38 -19.23
C GLY A 125 0.09 9.84 -19.47
N GLY A 126 0.55 10.77 -18.63
CA GLY A 126 0.24 12.20 -18.73
C GLY A 126 -1.25 12.56 -18.55
N ARG A 127 -2.13 11.57 -18.44
CA ARG A 127 -3.51 11.72 -18.00
C ARG A 127 -3.47 12.00 -16.51
N ARG A 128 -4.03 13.14 -16.07
CA ARG A 128 -4.42 13.33 -14.67
C ARG A 128 -5.10 12.02 -14.22
N ALA A 129 -4.77 11.55 -13.02
CA ALA A 129 -5.51 10.48 -12.34
C ALA A 129 -6.98 10.60 -12.72
N ARG A 130 -7.53 9.56 -13.33
CA ARG A 130 -8.86 9.63 -13.96
C ARG A 130 -9.89 9.52 -12.85
N TRP A 131 -9.95 10.53 -11.98
CA TRP A 131 -11.04 10.70 -11.05
C TRP A 131 -12.30 10.95 -11.88
N SER A 132 -13.14 9.92 -11.98
CA SER A 132 -14.49 10.05 -12.49
C SER A 132 -15.37 10.33 -11.29
N PRO A 133 -15.94 11.54 -11.13
CA PRO A 133 -17.04 11.68 -10.20
C PRO A 133 -18.14 10.74 -10.69
N SER A 134 -18.66 9.91 -9.78
CA SER A 134 -19.88 9.09 -9.91
C SER A 134 -19.83 7.79 -10.73
N ARG A 135 -19.80 6.67 -9.99
CA ARG A 135 -20.65 5.47 -10.24
C ARG A 135 -21.55 5.16 -9.03
N HIS A 136 -22.01 6.20 -8.35
CA HIS A 136 -23.16 6.10 -7.45
C HIS A 136 -24.24 6.99 -8.05
N GLY A 137 -25.39 6.38 -8.39
CA GLY A 137 -26.55 7.09 -8.92
C GLY A 137 -27.01 8.21 -7.98
N PRO A 138 -27.89 9.11 -8.44
CA PRO A 138 -28.31 10.26 -7.66
C PRO A 138 -28.90 9.80 -6.34
N VAL A 139 -28.23 10.13 -5.23
CA VAL A 139 -28.86 10.13 -3.91
C VAL A 139 -29.80 11.33 -3.94
N ALA A 140 -31.10 11.04 -3.87
CA ALA A 140 -32.15 12.05 -3.83
C ALA A 140 -31.82 13.14 -2.81
N ASP A 141 -32.06 14.39 -3.21
CA ASP A 141 -32.03 15.57 -2.34
C ASP A 141 -32.82 15.27 -1.06
N ALA A 142 -32.10 15.22 0.07
CA ALA A 142 -32.73 15.30 1.38
C ALA A 142 -33.13 16.76 1.59
N THR A 143 -34.36 17.09 1.23
CA THR A 143 -35.04 18.33 1.64
C THR A 143 -34.91 18.47 3.16
N PRO A 144 -34.60 19.66 3.71
CA PRO A 144 -34.57 19.85 5.15
C PRO A 144 -35.98 19.65 5.71
N ASP A 145 -36.07 18.77 6.71
CA ASP A 145 -37.27 18.44 7.47
C ASP A 145 -37.97 19.71 7.98
N ALA A 146 -39.26 19.86 7.65
CA ALA A 146 -40.09 20.97 8.11
C ALA A 146 -40.35 20.84 9.63
N PRO A 147 -40.51 21.94 10.39
CA PRO A 147 -40.69 21.87 11.82
C PRO A 147 -42.07 21.26 12.16
N ARG A 148 -42.07 20.26 13.06
CA ARG A 148 -43.30 19.69 13.63
C ARG A 148 -44.04 20.73 14.48
N PRO A 149 -45.38 20.79 14.43
CA PRO A 149 -46.15 21.66 15.32
C PRO A 149 -46.11 21.16 16.78
N PRO A 150 -46.20 22.08 17.77
CA PRO A 150 -46.11 21.77 19.19
C PRO A 150 -47.41 21.12 19.73
N PRO A 151 -47.39 20.59 20.99
CA PRO A 151 -48.11 19.37 21.39
C PRO A 151 -49.62 19.50 21.53
#